data_AF-A0A6G1KYZ2-F1
#
_entry.id   AF-A0A6G1KYZ2-F1
#
_cell.length_a   1.000
_cell.length_b   1.000
_cell.length_c   1.000
_cell.angle_alpha   90.00
_cell.angle_beta   90.00
_cell.angle_gamma   90.00
#
_symmetry.space_group_name_H-M   'P 1'
#
loop_
_entity.id
_entity.type
_entity.pdbx_description
1 polymer ?
#
loop_
_entity_poly.entity_id
_entity_poly.type
_entity_poly.pdbx_seq_one_letter_code
_entity_poly.pdbx_strand_id
1 'polypeptide(L)'
;MAFTTLFAGTALFATAQEEVVAFFEQVVHQLDRLPTYTYLSVAGILPSITKTYTNAQIMAALNAAPGVKSSAMMMNCTRWSTRFNVQGSVADGVFVPARPVGEGNGCPSEGIMYLPKNESSTPAVKNTETCANRLSAEITMATAVYYFDRRCE
;
A
#
# COMPACT_ATOMS: atom_id res chain seq x y z
N MET A 1 -12.23 -13.87 -6.12
CA MET A 1 -12.91 -14.26 -7.38
C MET A 1 -13.38 -13.01 -8.11
N ALA A 2 -12.46 -12.19 -8.63
CA ALA A 2 -12.80 -11.04 -9.49
C ALA A 2 -12.21 -11.21 -10.91
N PHE A 3 -11.14 -12.00 -11.04
CA PHE A 3 -10.48 -12.19 -12.34
C PHE A 3 -11.36 -12.92 -13.37
N THR A 4 -12.29 -13.77 -12.91
CA THR A 4 -13.18 -14.53 -13.80
C THR A 4 -14.19 -13.65 -14.54
N THR A 5 -14.52 -12.44 -14.05
CA THR A 5 -15.44 -11.53 -14.75
C THR A 5 -14.78 -10.70 -15.85
N LEU A 6 -13.43 -10.71 -15.95
CA LEU A 6 -12.73 -10.26 -17.17
C LEU A 6 -12.94 -11.20 -18.35
N PHE A 7 -13.22 -12.48 -18.07
CA PHE A 7 -13.41 -13.54 -19.07
C PHE A 7 -14.88 -13.86 -19.33
N ALA A 8 -15.79 -12.90 -19.15
CA ALA A 8 -17.18 -13.08 -19.58
C ALA A 8 -17.16 -13.29 -21.11
N GLY A 9 -17.34 -14.55 -21.52
CA GLY A 9 -16.92 -15.09 -22.81
C GLY A 9 -17.22 -14.20 -24.02
N THR A 10 -16.18 -13.97 -24.82
CA THR A 10 -16.20 -13.64 -26.27
C THR A 10 -17.09 -12.49 -26.76
N ALA A 11 -17.70 -11.69 -25.89
CA ALA A 11 -18.61 -10.61 -26.29
C ALA A 11 -18.06 -9.19 -26.06
N LEU A 12 -17.01 -9.02 -25.24
CA LEU A 12 -16.46 -7.69 -24.92
C LEU A 12 -15.13 -7.37 -25.63
N PHE A 13 -14.39 -8.39 -26.04
CA PHE A 13 -13.04 -8.22 -26.60
C PHE A 13 -12.98 -8.90 -27.97
N ALA A 14 -12.64 -8.13 -29.00
CA ALA A 14 -12.67 -8.56 -30.39
C ALA A 14 -11.33 -9.18 -30.84
N THR A 15 -10.25 -8.87 -30.12
CA THR A 15 -8.89 -9.30 -30.43
C THR A 15 -8.27 -10.07 -29.27
N ALA A 16 -7.29 -10.92 -29.59
CA ALA A 16 -6.57 -11.68 -28.56
C ALA A 16 -5.78 -10.72 -27.66
N GLN A 17 -5.74 -11.02 -26.34
CA GLN A 17 -5.02 -10.28 -25.30
C GLN A 17 -5.53 -8.86 -24.99
N GLU A 18 -6.63 -8.42 -25.61
CA GLU A 18 -7.27 -7.13 -25.32
C GLU A 18 -7.77 -7.06 -23.87
N GLU A 19 -8.15 -8.19 -23.27
CA GLU A 19 -8.56 -8.30 -21.87
C GLU A 19 -7.42 -7.95 -20.89
N VAL A 20 -6.17 -8.20 -21.29
CA VAL A 20 -4.99 -7.87 -20.49
C VAL A 20 -4.77 -6.36 -20.47
N VAL A 21 -4.91 -5.72 -21.64
CA VAL A 21 -4.80 -4.26 -21.76
C VAL A 21 -5.91 -3.59 -20.94
N ALA A 22 -7.16 -4.02 -21.12
CA ALA A 22 -8.31 -3.49 -20.38
C ALA A 22 -8.16 -3.66 -18.85
N PHE A 23 -7.57 -4.77 -18.39
CA PHE A 23 -7.27 -4.96 -16.97
C PHE A 23 -6.30 -3.90 -16.44
N PHE A 24 -5.17 -3.69 -17.13
CA PHE A 24 -4.15 -2.74 -16.67
C PHE A 24 -4.64 -1.30 -16.76
N GLU A 25 -5.36 -0.95 -17.82
CA GLU A 25 -6.03 0.36 -17.94
C GLU A 25 -6.97 0.60 -16.76
N GLN A 26 -7.78 -0.39 -16.41
CA GLN A 26 -8.66 -0.26 -15.27
C GLN A 26 -7.90 -0.14 -13.95
N VAL A 27 -6.80 -0.87 -13.75
CA VAL A 27 -5.97 -0.74 -12.54
C VAL A 27 -5.40 0.68 -12.42
N VAL A 28 -4.88 1.24 -13.52
CA VAL A 28 -4.37 2.62 -13.55
C VAL A 28 -5.50 3.61 -13.27
N HIS A 29 -6.65 3.45 -13.92
CA HIS A 29 -7.81 4.30 -13.69
C HIS A 29 -8.29 4.28 -12.23
N GLN A 30 -8.31 3.12 -11.58
CA GLN A 30 -8.65 3.04 -10.14
C GLN A 30 -7.57 3.68 -9.26
N LEU A 31 -6.29 3.55 -9.61
CA LEU A 31 -5.20 4.19 -8.88
C LEU A 31 -5.28 5.73 -8.96
N ASP A 32 -5.57 6.26 -10.15
CA ASP A 32 -5.72 7.70 -10.39
C ASP A 32 -6.91 8.31 -9.65
N ARG A 33 -8.02 7.56 -9.54
CA ARG A 33 -9.20 7.98 -8.78
C ARG A 33 -8.97 8.02 -7.27
N LEU A 34 -7.92 7.36 -6.79
CA LEU A 34 -7.61 7.20 -5.37
C LEU A 34 -6.22 7.78 -5.04
N PRO A 35 -6.01 9.10 -5.19
CA PRO A 35 -4.74 9.76 -4.92
C PRO A 35 -4.43 9.73 -3.42
N THR A 36 -3.91 8.60 -2.94
CA THR A 36 -3.79 8.33 -1.51
C THR A 36 -2.83 9.31 -0.82
N TYR A 37 -1.78 9.73 -1.52
CA TYR A 37 -0.90 10.78 -1.03
C TYR A 37 -1.68 12.07 -0.70
N THR A 38 -2.59 12.49 -1.58
CA THR A 38 -3.41 13.68 -1.36
C THR A 38 -4.27 13.53 -0.12
N TYR A 39 -4.91 12.38 0.07
CA TYR A 39 -5.74 12.11 1.25
C TYR A 39 -4.95 12.21 2.56
N LEU A 40 -3.74 11.63 2.59
CA LEU A 40 -2.84 11.72 3.74
C LEU A 40 -2.34 13.15 3.95
N SER A 41 -1.95 13.84 2.88
CA SER A 41 -1.42 15.21 2.94
C SER A 41 -2.42 16.22 3.48
N VAL A 42 -3.72 16.10 3.11
CA VAL A 42 -4.80 16.95 3.63
C VAL A 42 -4.99 16.76 5.13
N ALA A 43 -4.73 15.57 5.65
CA ALA A 43 -4.74 15.28 7.09
C ALA A 43 -3.40 15.63 7.79
N GLY A 44 -2.45 16.24 7.08
CA GLY A 44 -1.14 16.60 7.62
C GLY A 44 -0.16 15.42 7.76
N ILE A 45 -0.48 14.26 7.20
CA ILE A 45 0.37 13.07 7.18
C ILE A 45 1.25 13.13 5.94
N LEU A 46 2.46 13.64 6.13
CA LEU A 46 3.46 13.80 5.07
C LEU A 46 4.68 12.89 5.31
N PRO A 47 5.41 12.52 4.24
CA PRO A 47 6.66 11.81 4.40
C PRO A 47 7.65 12.60 5.27
N SER A 48 8.25 11.95 6.26
CA SER A 48 9.22 12.53 7.19
C SER A 48 10.10 11.44 7.80
N ILE A 49 11.37 11.77 8.02
CA ILE A 49 12.33 10.91 8.73
C ILE A 49 12.27 11.05 10.26
N THR A 50 11.58 12.08 10.77
CA THR A 50 11.52 12.37 12.22
C THR A 50 10.13 12.18 12.82
N LYS A 51 9.07 12.23 12.00
CA LYS A 51 7.70 12.14 12.50
C LYS A 51 7.22 10.70 12.47
N THR A 52 6.53 10.33 13.53
CA THR A 52 5.76 9.09 13.62
C THR A 52 4.28 9.44 13.68
N TYR A 53 3.45 8.49 13.22
CA TYR A 53 2.00 8.61 13.20
C TYR A 53 1.38 7.44 13.93
N THR A 54 0.14 7.63 14.39
CA THR A 54 -0.65 6.56 14.97
C THR A 54 -1.44 5.84 13.89
N ASN A 55 -1.74 4.56 14.12
CA ASN A 55 -2.61 3.79 13.24
C ASN A 55 -3.97 4.49 13.07
N ALA A 56 -4.54 4.99 14.16
CA ALA A 56 -5.81 5.71 14.17
C ALA A 56 -5.78 6.97 13.29
N GLN A 57 -4.70 7.76 13.32
CA GLN A 57 -4.55 8.95 12.49
C GLN A 57 -4.55 8.61 10.99
N ILE A 58 -3.76 7.60 10.61
CA ILE A 58 -3.67 7.17 9.21
C ILE A 58 -5.01 6.61 8.73
N MET A 59 -5.62 5.73 9.52
CA MET A 59 -6.91 5.13 9.17
C MET A 59 -8.05 6.16 9.12
N ALA A 60 -8.03 7.18 9.99
CA ALA A 60 -8.99 8.28 9.93
C ALA A 60 -8.83 9.11 8.66
N ALA A 61 -7.59 9.45 8.27
CA ALA A 61 -7.30 10.18 7.05
C ALA A 61 -7.76 9.41 5.79
N LEU A 62 -7.45 8.11 5.72
CA LEU A 62 -7.86 7.26 4.62
C LEU A 62 -9.39 7.10 4.57
N ASN A 63 -10.06 6.85 5.70
CA ASN A 63 -11.51 6.63 5.71
C ASN A 63 -12.33 7.93 5.54
N ALA A 64 -11.73 9.11 5.77
CA ALA A 64 -12.36 10.39 5.45
C ALA A 64 -12.38 10.67 3.94
N ALA A 65 -11.52 10.02 3.16
CA ALA A 65 -11.37 10.30 1.75
C ALA A 65 -12.60 9.88 0.92
N PRO A 66 -12.98 10.69 -0.09
CA PRO A 66 -14.06 10.35 -1.00
C PRO A 66 -13.70 9.08 -1.78
N GLY A 67 -14.67 8.17 -1.96
CA GLY A 67 -14.47 6.94 -2.74
C GLY A 67 -13.83 5.77 -1.98
N VAL A 68 -13.40 5.94 -0.72
CA VAL A 68 -12.82 4.84 0.09
C VAL A 68 -13.39 4.77 1.51
N LYS A 69 -14.47 5.51 1.78
CA LYS A 69 -15.07 5.63 3.11
C LYS A 69 -15.27 4.28 3.77
N SER A 70 -14.63 4.08 4.91
CA SER A 70 -14.68 2.83 5.70
C SER A 70 -14.27 1.56 4.94
N SER A 71 -13.56 1.72 3.82
CA SER A 71 -13.18 0.64 2.91
C SER A 71 -11.67 0.38 2.92
N ALA A 72 -10.89 1.29 3.53
CA ALA A 72 -9.46 1.16 3.69
C ALA A 72 -9.10 0.26 4.87
N MET A 73 -8.01 -0.49 4.73
CA MET A 73 -7.42 -1.33 5.78
C MET A 73 -5.88 -1.30 5.66
N MET A 74 -5.21 -1.23 6.81
CA MET A 74 -3.75 -1.32 6.90
C MET A 74 -3.31 -2.79 6.90
N MET A 75 -2.24 -3.10 6.17
CA MET A 75 -1.58 -4.40 6.12
C MET A 75 -0.09 -4.23 6.42
N ASN A 76 0.40 -4.87 7.49
CA ASN A 76 1.82 -4.93 7.86
C ASN A 76 2.55 -3.55 7.88
N CYS A 77 1.82 -2.47 8.14
CA CYS A 77 2.28 -1.09 8.41
C CYS A 77 3.04 -0.40 7.27
N THR A 78 3.16 -1.07 6.16
CA THR A 78 3.88 -0.63 4.96
C THR A 78 2.94 -0.57 3.75
N ARG A 79 1.74 -1.13 3.88
CA ARG A 79 0.74 -1.19 2.83
C ARG A 79 -0.64 -0.87 3.38
N TRP A 80 -1.44 -0.19 2.58
CA TRP A 80 -2.88 -0.12 2.77
C TRP A 80 -3.57 -0.77 1.58
N SER A 81 -4.81 -1.20 1.78
CA SER A 81 -5.67 -1.70 0.72
C SER A 81 -7.06 -1.13 0.89
N THR A 82 -7.70 -0.83 -0.23
CA THR A 82 -9.12 -0.50 -0.25
C THR A 82 -9.86 -1.63 -0.94
N ARG A 83 -10.96 -2.07 -0.33
CA ARG A 83 -11.79 -3.12 -0.91
C ARG A 83 -12.97 -2.52 -1.69
N PHE A 84 -13.25 -3.11 -2.84
CA PHE A 84 -14.39 -2.74 -3.68
C PHE A 84 -15.21 -3.97 -4.04
N ASN A 85 -16.52 -3.79 -4.10
CA ASN A 85 -17.42 -4.66 -4.85
C ASN A 85 -17.54 -4.10 -6.27
N VAL A 86 -17.62 -4.98 -7.26
CA VAL A 86 -17.77 -4.56 -8.66
C VAL A 86 -19.18 -4.90 -9.12
N GLN A 87 -19.87 -3.92 -9.68
CA GLN A 87 -21.13 -4.13 -10.39
C GLN A 87 -20.83 -4.19 -11.89
N GLY A 88 -21.06 -5.35 -12.51
CA GLY A 88 -20.68 -5.60 -13.91
C GLY A 88 -19.33 -6.29 -14.05
N SER A 89 -18.69 -6.10 -15.20
CA SER A 89 -17.35 -6.64 -15.48
C SER A 89 -16.28 -5.83 -14.75
N VAL A 90 -15.11 -6.43 -14.50
CA VAL A 90 -13.97 -5.70 -13.94
C VAL A 90 -13.43 -4.66 -14.92
N ALA A 91 -13.55 -4.88 -16.23
CA ALA A 91 -13.01 -3.97 -17.24
C ALA A 91 -13.70 -2.60 -17.24
N ASP A 92 -15.04 -2.56 -17.20
CA ASP A 92 -15.85 -1.36 -17.39
C ASP A 92 -16.91 -1.14 -16.29
N GLY A 93 -17.02 -2.06 -15.34
CA GLY A 93 -18.02 -2.01 -14.28
C GLY A 93 -17.77 -0.93 -13.22
N VAL A 94 -18.76 -0.78 -12.35
CA VAL A 94 -18.76 0.24 -11.29
C VAL A 94 -18.16 -0.33 -10.01
N PHE A 95 -17.08 0.29 -9.54
CA PHE A 95 -16.39 -0.07 -8.30
C PHE A 95 -17.03 0.66 -7.12
N VAL A 96 -17.70 -0.10 -6.26
CA VAL A 96 -18.40 0.39 -5.07
C VAL A 96 -17.57 0.06 -3.83
N PRO A 97 -17.24 1.04 -2.98
CA PRO A 97 -16.43 0.80 -1.78
C PRO A 97 -17.10 -0.21 -0.86
N ALA A 98 -16.34 -1.19 -0.39
CA ALA A 98 -16.82 -2.28 0.44
C ALA A 98 -16.05 -2.33 1.75
N ARG A 99 -16.77 -2.67 2.84
CA ARG A 99 -16.14 -2.83 4.15
C ARG A 99 -15.03 -3.90 4.05
N PRO A 100 -13.81 -3.62 4.55
CA PRO A 100 -12.75 -4.61 4.55
C PRO A 100 -13.18 -5.81 5.41
N VAL A 101 -12.79 -7.01 4.97
CA VAL A 101 -12.99 -8.26 5.70
C VAL A 101 -11.67 -9.01 5.77
N GLY A 102 -11.36 -9.57 6.93
CA GLY A 102 -10.07 -10.21 7.26
C GLY A 102 -9.43 -9.63 8.52
N GLU A 103 -8.33 -10.24 8.97
CA GLU A 103 -7.55 -9.74 10.10
C GLU A 103 -6.87 -8.42 9.73
N GLY A 104 -7.38 -7.34 10.30
CA GLY A 104 -6.72 -6.04 10.28
C GLY A 104 -5.80 -5.90 11.49
N ASN A 105 -4.69 -5.21 11.26
CA ASN A 105 -3.83 -4.61 12.28
C ASN A 105 -2.70 -5.50 12.83
N GLY A 106 -1.86 -6.06 11.95
CA GLY A 106 -0.48 -6.43 12.31
C GLY A 106 0.43 -5.24 12.62
N CYS A 107 -0.13 -4.14 13.13
CA CYS A 107 0.56 -2.87 13.34
C CYS A 107 0.47 -2.39 14.76
N PRO A 108 1.55 -1.77 15.27
CA PRO A 108 1.48 -1.06 16.53
C PRO A 108 0.47 0.09 16.42
N SER A 109 -0.13 0.45 17.55
CA SER A 109 -1.03 1.59 17.66
C SER A 109 -0.32 2.91 17.31
N GLU A 110 0.99 3.00 17.55
CA GLU A 110 1.80 4.20 17.40
C GLU A 110 3.19 3.89 16.82
N GLY A 111 3.96 4.91 16.48
CA GLY A 111 5.34 4.75 16.00
C GLY A 111 5.48 4.46 14.51
N ILE A 112 4.41 4.61 13.71
CA ILE A 112 4.45 4.33 12.27
C ILE A 112 5.19 5.45 11.55
N MET A 113 6.29 5.12 10.87
CA MET A 113 7.07 6.07 10.07
C MET A 113 6.61 6.05 8.62
N TYR A 114 6.38 7.23 8.05
CA TYR A 114 6.16 7.40 6.61
C TYR A 114 7.40 8.07 6.01
N LEU A 115 8.31 7.30 5.42
CA LEU A 115 9.59 7.83 4.93
C LEU A 115 9.48 8.49 3.54
N PRO A 116 10.27 9.54 3.25
CA PRO A 116 10.40 10.09 1.90
C PRO A 116 10.92 9.07 0.89
N LYS A 117 10.40 9.10 -0.34
CA LYS A 117 10.71 8.10 -1.40
C LYS A 117 12.19 8.04 -1.80
N ASN A 118 12.93 9.13 -1.63
CA ASN A 118 14.33 9.26 -2.08
C ASN A 118 15.34 9.15 -0.94
N GLU A 119 14.89 8.94 0.29
CA GLU A 119 15.79 8.72 1.41
C GLU A 119 15.91 7.22 1.66
N SER A 120 17.11 6.69 1.41
CA SER A 120 17.50 5.40 1.94
C SER A 120 17.26 5.45 3.45
N SER A 121 16.47 4.51 3.97
CA SER A 121 16.24 4.33 5.39
C SER A 121 17.55 3.97 6.08
N THR A 122 18.38 4.97 6.33
CA THR A 122 19.36 4.93 7.41
C THR A 122 18.65 5.61 8.57
N PRO A 123 18.07 4.85 9.50
CA PRO A 123 17.54 5.44 10.71
C PRO A 123 18.67 6.27 11.32
N ALA A 124 18.44 7.57 11.51
CA ALA A 124 19.34 8.36 12.33
C ALA A 124 19.22 7.81 13.75
N VAL A 125 20.09 6.86 14.09
CA VAL A 125 20.28 6.35 15.44
C VAL A 125 20.71 7.55 16.27
N LYS A 126 19.73 8.19 16.91
CA LYS A 126 20.02 9.02 18.07
C LYS A 126 20.16 8.07 19.25
N ASN A 127 21.38 8.06 19.77
CA ASN A 127 21.84 7.56 21.08
C ASN A 127 22.56 6.20 21.04
N THR A 128 23.89 6.30 20.98
CA THR A 128 24.84 5.70 21.93
C THR A 128 24.42 4.38 22.60
N GLU A 129 24.84 3.26 22.04
CA GLU A 129 25.45 2.17 22.82
C GLU A 129 26.28 1.26 21.90
N THR A 130 27.52 1.06 22.32
CA THR A 130 28.58 0.35 21.62
C THR A 130 28.37 -1.16 21.78
N CYS A 131 28.31 -1.90 20.68
CA CYS A 131 28.91 -3.23 20.62
C CYS A 131 29.61 -3.38 19.26
N ALA A 132 30.92 -3.59 19.34
CA ALA A 132 31.85 -3.51 18.24
C ALA A 132 31.77 -4.70 17.27
N ASN A 133 32.17 -4.41 16.03
CA ASN A 133 32.80 -5.29 15.04
C ASN A 133 32.02 -6.48 14.46
N ARG A 134 31.64 -6.35 13.19
CA ARG A 134 32.48 -6.84 12.08
C ARG A 134 32.05 -6.21 10.74
N LEU A 135 33.00 -5.54 10.09
CA LEU A 135 32.96 -5.33 8.64
C LEU A 135 32.98 -6.70 7.95
N SER A 136 32.02 -6.90 7.05
CA SER A 136 32.29 -7.56 5.78
C SER A 136 31.43 -6.88 4.72
N ALA A 137 32.06 -5.98 3.98
CA ALA A 137 31.57 -5.54 2.69
C ALA A 137 31.67 -6.73 1.73
N GLU A 138 30.54 -7.17 1.18
CA GLU A 138 30.52 -7.77 -0.16
C GLU A 138 29.40 -7.12 -0.97
N ILE A 139 29.83 -6.46 -2.04
CA ILE A 139 28.99 -5.93 -3.10
C ILE A 139 28.66 -7.12 -4.00
N THR A 140 27.41 -7.61 -3.95
CA THR A 140 26.85 -8.43 -5.03
C THR A 140 25.42 -7.99 -5.33
N MET A 141 25.17 -7.73 -6.60
CA MET A 141 23.96 -7.11 -7.14
C MET A 141 22.68 -7.94 -6.94
N ALA A 142 21.56 -7.20 -6.92
CA ALA A 142 20.21 -7.63 -7.31
C ALA A 142 19.55 -8.72 -6.44
N THR A 143 18.93 -8.31 -5.35
CA THR A 143 17.54 -8.61 -4.96
C THR A 143 17.28 -7.92 -3.62
N ALA A 144 16.43 -6.90 -3.61
CA ALA A 144 15.96 -6.30 -2.36
C ALA A 144 14.89 -7.21 -1.73
N VAL A 145 15.31 -8.35 -1.18
CA VAL A 145 14.56 -8.99 -0.10
C VAL A 145 14.94 -8.21 1.14
N TYR A 146 14.08 -7.28 1.56
CA TYR A 146 14.22 -6.62 2.85
C TYR A 146 14.06 -7.69 3.94
N TYR A 147 15.19 -8.20 4.42
CA TYR A 147 15.26 -9.16 5.51
C TYR A 147 15.17 -8.37 6.83
N PHE A 148 14.20 -8.72 7.68
CA PHE A 148 14.08 -8.19 9.03
C PHE A 148 15.06 -8.97 9.92
N ASP A 149 16.20 -8.37 10.27
CA ASP A 149 17.19 -9.00 11.15
C ASP A 149 16.60 -9.13 12.57
N ARG A 150 16.22 -10.35 12.95
CA ARG A 150 15.86 -10.69 14.33
C ARG A 150 17.12 -11.02 15.13
N ARG A 151 17.85 -10.00 15.58
CA ARG A 151 18.86 -10.16 16.64
C ARG A 151 18.78 -9.04 17.64
N CYS A 152 17.92 -9.25 18.63
CA CYS A 152 18.05 -8.82 20.02
C CYS A 152 16.96 -9.53 20.85
N GLU A 153 17.15 -10.83 21.08
CA GLU A 153 16.72 -11.57 22.28
C GLU A 153 17.88 -12.49 22.68
#